data_AF-G4YN16-F1
#
_entry.id   AF-G4YN16-F1
#
_cell.length_a   1.000
_cell.length_b   1.000
_cell.length_c   1.000
_cell.angle_alpha   90.00
_cell.angle_beta   90.00
_cell.angle_gamma   90.00
#
_symmetry.space_group_name_H-M   'P 1'
#
loop_
_entity.id
_entity.type
_entity.pdbx_description
1 polymer ?
#
loop_
_entity_poly.entity_id
_entity_poly.type
_entity_poly.pdbx_seq_one_letter_code
_entity_poly.pdbx_strand_id
1 'polypeptide(L)'
;GYYIAHAAQHAIEHCFTVVIQGPGAPVQAFNDYKEGESPPCRLEPLSKLDALTVVHALYRVAQPRPKRSKKPKKKSSKKSKVSRN
;
A
#
# COMPACT_ATOMS: atom_id res chain seq x y z
N GLY A 1 3.45 -2.42 -5.59
CA GLY A 1 3.71 -1.09 -5.01
C GLY A 1 2.50 -0.21 -5.21
N TYR A 2 2.20 0.64 -4.23
CA TYR A 2 1.10 1.62 -4.29
C TYR A 2 1.68 2.98 -4.65
N TYR A 3 1.00 3.69 -5.54
CA TYR A 3 1.39 4.99 -6.04
C TYR A 3 0.18 5.93 -6.05
N ILE A 4 0.41 7.22 -5.89
CA ILE A 4 -0.58 8.27 -6.18
C ILE A 4 -0.18 8.89 -7.50
N ALA A 5 -1.08 8.86 -8.48
CA ALA A 5 -0.90 9.49 -9.78
C ALA A 5 -1.65 10.82 -9.80
N HIS A 6 -0.97 11.87 -10.25
CA HIS A 6 -1.57 13.15 -10.61
C HIS A 6 -1.51 13.29 -12.13
N ALA A 7 -2.67 13.39 -12.75
CA ALA A 7 -2.82 13.36 -14.20
C ALA A 7 -3.96 14.29 -14.63
N ALA A 8 -4.01 14.64 -15.92
CA ALA A 8 -5.03 15.52 -16.46
C ALA A 8 -5.76 14.90 -17.66
N GLN A 9 -7.06 15.16 -17.71
CA GLN A 9 -7.96 14.83 -18.81
C GLN A 9 -8.63 16.12 -19.27
N HIS A 10 -8.38 16.56 -20.52
CA HIS A 10 -9.04 17.73 -21.11
C HIS A 10 -9.05 18.99 -20.19
N ALA A 11 -7.90 19.29 -19.57
CA ALA A 11 -7.68 20.37 -18.60
C ALA A 11 -8.28 20.18 -17.18
N ILE A 12 -8.90 19.04 -16.90
CA ILE A 12 -9.32 18.66 -15.53
C ILE A 12 -8.20 17.84 -14.89
N GLU A 13 -7.75 18.27 -13.71
CA GLU A 13 -6.78 17.51 -12.93
C GLU A 13 -7.47 16.40 -12.12
N HIS A 14 -6.86 15.22 -12.13
CA HIS A 14 -7.29 14.02 -11.44
C HIS A 14 -6.17 13.46 -10.57
N CYS A 15 -6.53 13.04 -9.37
CA CYS A 15 -5.64 12.34 -8.44
C CYS A 15 -6.26 10.98 -8.08
N PHE A 16 -5.54 9.89 -8.33
CA PHE A 16 -6.02 8.54 -8.04
C PHE A 16 -4.88 7.62 -7.61
N THR A 17 -5.24 6.50 -6.96
CA THR A 17 -4.24 5.53 -6.48
C THR A 17 -4.00 4.46 -7.54
N VAL A 18 -2.74 4.20 -7.88
CA VAL A 18 -2.30 3.16 -8.82
C VAL A 18 -1.62 2.02 -8.06
N VAL A 19 -1.95 0.79 -8.43
CA VAL A 19 -1.38 -0.44 -7.89
C VAL A 19 -0.61 -1.17 -8.99
N ILE A 20 0.68 -1.38 -8.75
CA ILE A 20 1.58 -2.12 -9.65
C ILE A 20 2.02 -3.40 -8.93
N GLN A 21 1.56 -4.57 -9.39
CA GLN A 21 1.82 -5.83 -8.69
C GLN A 21 3.14 -6.50 -9.09
N GLY A 22 3.73 -6.13 -10.23
CA GLY A 22 5.01 -6.67 -10.69
C GLY A 22 5.15 -6.58 -12.21
N PRO A 23 6.30 -6.99 -12.77
CA PRO A 23 6.49 -7.05 -14.21
C PRO A 23 5.51 -8.07 -14.84
N GLY A 24 4.82 -7.66 -15.90
CA GLY A 24 3.82 -8.49 -16.60
C GLY A 24 2.42 -8.49 -15.98
N ALA A 25 2.24 -7.91 -14.79
CA ALA A 25 0.90 -7.74 -14.21
C ALA A 25 0.23 -6.47 -14.77
N PRO A 26 -1.10 -6.48 -14.98
CA PRO A 26 -1.82 -5.29 -15.42
C PRO A 26 -1.74 -4.20 -14.34
N VAL A 27 -1.55 -2.96 -14.80
CA VAL A 27 -1.62 -1.78 -13.93
C VAL A 27 -3.07 -1.48 -13.63
N GLN A 28 -3.40 -1.33 -12.34
CA GLN A 28 -4.76 -1.10 -11.87
C GLN A 28 -4.83 0.22 -11.10
N ALA A 29 -5.98 0.89 -11.14
CA ALA A 29 -6.24 2.15 -10.47
C ALA A 29 -7.52 2.07 -9.63
N PHE A 30 -7.53 2.80 -8.52
CA PHE A 30 -8.74 3.13 -7.77
C PHE A 30 -9.22 4.51 -8.22
N ASN A 31 -10.19 4.54 -9.14
CA ASN A 31 -10.69 5.79 -9.70
C ASN A 31 -11.98 6.28 -9.02
N ASP A 32 -12.86 5.35 -8.65
CA ASP A 32 -14.20 5.69 -8.21
C ASP A 32 -14.37 5.39 -6.71
N TYR A 33 -14.60 6.44 -5.91
CA TYR A 33 -15.08 6.31 -4.54
C TYR A 33 -16.61 6.31 -4.56
N LYS A 34 -17.21 5.20 -4.11
CA LYS A 34 -18.66 5.03 -4.00
C LYS A 34 -19.04 4.92 -2.54
N GLU A 35 -19.59 6.00 -2.02
CA GLU A 35 -20.13 6.06 -0.67
C GLU A 35 -21.34 5.10 -0.57
N GLY A 36 -21.19 4.01 0.19
CA GLY A 36 -22.21 2.97 0.35
C GLY A 36 -21.83 1.58 -0.19
N GLU A 37 -20.74 1.45 -0.95
CA GLU A 37 -20.21 0.14 -1.34
C GLU A 37 -19.13 -0.36 -0.35
N SER A 38 -18.99 -1.68 -0.23
CA SER A 38 -17.91 -2.32 0.53
C SER A 38 -17.20 -3.36 -0.35
N PRO A 39 -15.94 -3.13 -0.77
CA PRO A 39 -15.12 -1.95 -0.48
C PRO A 39 -15.61 -0.69 -1.23
N PRO A 40 -15.41 0.51 -0.67
CA PRO A 40 -15.91 1.76 -1.25
C PRO A 40 -15.17 2.18 -2.52
N CYS A 41 -14.01 1.58 -2.81
CA CYS A 41 -13.27 1.80 -4.04
C CYS A 41 -13.05 0.45 -4.74
N ARG A 42 -13.31 0.40 -6.04
CA ARG A 42 -13.02 -0.78 -6.87
C ARG A 42 -11.72 -0.58 -7.66
N LEU A 43 -10.96 -1.66 -7.80
CA LEU A 43 -9.80 -1.70 -8.68
C LEU A 43 -10.26 -1.86 -10.12
N GLU A 44 -9.86 -0.92 -10.96
CA GLU A 44 -10.16 -0.94 -12.38
C GLU A 44 -8.85 -0.96 -13.20
N PRO A 45 -8.83 -1.58 -14.38
CA PRO A 45 -7.69 -1.48 -15.29
C PRO A 45 -7.41 -0.02 -15.64
N LEU A 46 -6.13 0.37 -15.71
CA LEU A 46 -5.74 1.73 -16.06
C LEU A 46 -6.28 2.16 -17.44
N SER A 47 -6.50 1.22 -18.36
CA SER A 47 -7.10 1.48 -19.68
C SER A 47 -8.53 2.02 -19.59
N LYS A 48 -9.28 1.79 -18.50
CA LYS A 48 -10.58 2.47 -18.36
C LYS A 48 -10.44 3.98 -18.11
N LEU A 49 -9.25 4.43 -17.73
CA LEU A 49 -8.88 5.84 -17.63
C LEU A 49 -8.31 6.35 -18.96
N ASP A 50 -8.74 5.79 -20.11
CA ASP A 50 -8.34 6.12 -21.49
C ASP A 50 -8.32 7.62 -21.83
N ALA A 51 -8.86 8.45 -20.94
CA ALA A 51 -8.92 9.88 -21.10
C ALA A 51 -7.84 10.67 -20.34
N LEU A 52 -6.90 10.01 -19.64
CA LEU A 52 -5.72 10.68 -19.09
C LEU A 52 -4.73 11.02 -20.19
N THR A 53 -4.86 12.25 -20.70
CA THR A 53 -4.00 12.79 -21.75
C THR A 53 -2.57 13.10 -21.28
N VAL A 54 -2.39 13.43 -19.99
CA VAL A 54 -1.09 13.83 -19.43
C VAL A 54 -0.95 13.30 -18.01
N VAL A 55 0.20 12.70 -17.69
CA VAL A 55 0.57 12.39 -16.30
C VAL A 55 1.58 13.45 -15.83
N HIS A 56 1.22 14.19 -14.78
CA HIS A 56 2.08 15.24 -14.21
C HIS A 56 3.06 14.68 -13.20
N ALA A 57 2.62 13.76 -12.34
CA ALA A 57 3.47 13.19 -11.30
C ALA A 57 3.01 11.79 -10.85
N LEU A 58 3.97 11.01 -10.36
CA LEU A 58 3.77 9.70 -9.75
C LEU A 58 4.51 9.62 -8.42
N TYR A 59 3.77 9.53 -7.32
CA TYR A 59 4.32 9.48 -5.97
C TYR A 59 4.22 8.07 -5.42
N ARG A 60 5.35 7.49 -5.02
CA ARG A 60 5.34 6.17 -4.36
C ARG A 60 4.85 6.30 -2.93
N VAL A 61 3.81 5.53 -2.59
CA VAL A 61 3.30 5.47 -1.22
C VAL A 61 4.22 4.58 -0.39
N ALA A 62 4.79 5.15 0.67
CA ALA A 62 5.54 4.39 1.67
C ALA A 62 4.56 3.54 2.49
N GLN A 63 4.62 2.23 2.35
CA GLN A 63 3.86 1.34 3.21
C GLN A 63 4.45 1.33 4.63
N PRO A 64 3.61 1.32 5.68
CA PRO A 64 4.10 1.15 7.04
C PRO A 64 4.91 -0.14 7.13
N ARG A 65 6.16 -0.02 7.60
CA ARG A 65 7.01 -1.20 7.80
C ARG A 65 6.36 -2.08 8.86
N PRO A 66 6.35 -3.41 8.69
CA PRO A 66 5.87 -4.30 9.73
C PRO A 66 6.64 -4.02 11.02
N LYS A 67 5.91 -3.75 12.12
CA LYS A 67 6.52 -3.55 13.44
C LYS A 67 7.29 -4.83 13.77
N ARG A 68 8.61 -4.75 13.90
CA ARG A 68 9.43 -5.88 14.38
C ARG A 68 8.85 -6.33 15.71
N SER A 69 8.45 -7.60 15.80
CA SER A 69 8.08 -8.21 17.07
C SER A 69 9.23 -8.01 18.05
N LYS A 70 8.98 -7.31 19.17
CA LYS A 70 9.95 -7.23 20.27
C LYS A 70 10.17 -8.65 20.76
N LYS A 71 11.33 -9.26 20.45
CA LYS A 71 11.69 -10.56 21.00
C LYS A 71 11.62 -10.45 22.53
N PRO A 72 10.90 -11.34 23.23
CA PRO A 72 10.88 -11.33 24.68
C PRO A 72 12.31 -11.51 25.19
N LYS A 73 12.75 -10.63 26.11
CA LYS A 73 14.03 -10.79 26.81
C LYS A 73 13.97 -12.14 27.53
N LYS A 74 14.87 -13.08 27.17
CA LYS A 74 15.07 -14.32 27.92
C LYS A 74 15.32 -13.95 29.39
N LYS A 75 14.40 -14.31 30.29
CA LYS A 75 14.67 -14.28 31.73
C LYS A 75 15.80 -15.27 31.98
N SER A 76 16.95 -14.78 32.44
CA SER A 76 18.03 -15.64 32.93
C SER A 76 17.51 -16.41 34.14
N SER A 77 17.34 -17.73 34.00
CA SER A 77 17.05 -18.60 35.13
C SER A 77 18.24 -18.52 36.11
N LYS A 78 18.03 -17.89 37.27
CA LYS A 78 18.97 -17.91 38.38
C LYS A 78 19.10 -19.36 38.83
N LYS A 79 20.24 -20.01 38.54
CA LYS A 79 20.52 -21.36 39.02
C LYS A 79 20.55 -21.33 40.55
N SER A 80 19.57 -21.95 41.19
CA SER A 80 19.59 -22.23 42.62
C SER A 80 20.73 -23.20 42.91
N LYS A 81 21.72 -22.74 43.68
CA LYS A 81 22.83 -23.56 44.16
C LYS A 81 22.27 -24.43 45.28
N VAL A 82 22.02 -25.71 45.02
CA VAL A 82 21.64 -26.69 46.05
C VAL A 82 22.90 -27.00 46.86
N SER A 83 22.99 -26.52 48.10
CA SER A 83 23.96 -27.03 49.08
C SER A 83 23.44 -28.36 49.61
N ARG A 84 24.26 -29.41 49.55
CA ARG A 84 24.01 -30.67 50.27
C ARG A 84 24.58 -30.53 51.67
N ASN A 85 23.83 -31.05 52.64
CA ASN A 85 24.15 -31.14 54.06
C ASN A 85 25.34 -32.09 54.29
#